data_AF-A0A8T5EAI4-F1
#
_entry.id   AF-A0A8T5EAI4-F1
#
_cell.length_a   1.000
_cell.length_b   1.000
_cell.length_c   1.000
_cell.angle_alpha   90.00
_cell.angle_beta   90.00
_cell.angle_gamma   90.00
#
_symmetry.space_group_name_H-M   'P 1'
#
loop_
_entity.id
_entity.type
_entity.pdbx_description
1 polymer ?
#
loop_
_entity_poly.entity_id
_entity_poly.type
_entity_poly.pdbx_seq_one_letter_code
_entity_poly.pdbx_strand_id
1 'polypeptide(L)'
;MDIQLQKKSVLLMIFLTIITYGIYIPVWFLNRKNVFNNLNSKEKINKGPIIFVLVLFIISAIILIPSILFMGTEIGAMIDGADSIINLVGGITMLVMAFKVRRIMNEHYKTNLSAAATFFFSFYYLQYKINIFLENK
;
A
#
# COMPACT_ATOMS: atom_id res chain seq x y z
N MET A 1 -10.70 -9.17 -20.16
CA MET A 1 -11.26 -8.22 -19.18
C MET A 1 -10.38 -7.00 -19.20
N ASP A 2 -10.83 -5.90 -19.80
CA ASP A 2 -10.06 -4.65 -19.85
C ASP A 2 -9.85 -4.14 -18.42
N ILE A 3 -8.65 -4.35 -17.88
CA ILE A 3 -8.34 -3.93 -16.52
C ILE A 3 -7.99 -2.43 -16.59
N GLN A 4 -9.02 -1.59 -16.48
CA GLN A 4 -8.88 -0.14 -16.43
C GLN A 4 -8.76 0.33 -14.98
N LEU A 5 -8.23 1.55 -14.79
CA LEU A 5 -8.23 2.19 -13.47
C LEU A 5 -9.68 2.43 -13.04
N GLN A 6 -10.00 2.07 -11.79
CA GLN A 6 -11.34 2.22 -11.23
C GLN A 6 -11.37 3.30 -10.16
N LYS A 7 -12.45 4.08 -10.15
CA LYS A 7 -12.78 4.97 -9.04
C LYS A 7 -13.02 4.14 -7.77
N LYS A 8 -12.49 4.60 -6.64
CA LYS A 8 -12.78 4.04 -5.31
C LYS A 8 -12.87 5.17 -4.30
N SER A 9 -13.77 5.04 -3.34
CA SER A 9 -13.84 5.96 -2.20
C SER A 9 -12.58 5.83 -1.35
N VAL A 10 -11.88 6.95 -1.15
CA VAL A 10 -10.68 7.01 -0.29
C VAL A 10 -11.05 6.75 1.17
N LEU A 11 -12.22 7.23 1.62
CA LEU A 11 -12.73 6.97 2.97
C LEU A 11 -12.96 5.47 3.19
N LEU A 12 -13.54 4.78 2.20
CA LEU A 12 -13.71 3.32 2.28
C LEU A 12 -12.36 2.60 2.36
N MET A 13 -11.34 3.08 1.64
CA MET A 13 -10.00 2.50 1.71
C MET A 13 -9.37 2.68 3.08
N ILE A 14 -9.51 3.86 3.70
CA ILE A 14 -9.03 4.11 5.07
C ILE A 14 -9.72 3.14 6.05
N PHE A 15 -11.05 3.03 5.96
CA PHE A 15 -11.83 2.11 6.77
C PHE A 15 -11.38 0.65 6.61
N LEU A 16 -11.17 0.19 5.37
CA LEU A 16 -10.67 -1.16 5.07
C LEU A 16 -9.25 -1.37 5.60
N THR A 17 -8.38 -0.39 5.51
CA THR A 17 -7.02 -0.49 6.07
C THR A 17 -7.03 -0.63 7.59
N ILE A 18 -7.91 0.07 8.29
CA ILE A 18 -8.06 -0.07 9.75
C ILE A 18 -8.58 -1.47 10.10
N ILE A 19 -9.66 -1.92 9.47
CA ILE A 19 -10.30 -3.22 9.80
C ILE A 19 -9.41 -4.41 9.45
N THR A 20 -8.62 -4.30 8.38
CA THR A 20 -7.71 -5.36 7.94
C THR A 20 -6.31 -5.22 8.50
N TYR A 21 -6.09 -4.31 9.46
CA TYR A 21 -4.79 -4.09 10.10
C TYR A 21 -3.65 -3.88 9.09
N GLY A 22 -3.88 -3.04 8.07
CA GLY A 22 -2.89 -2.75 7.04
C GLY A 22 -2.87 -3.71 5.84
N ILE A 23 -3.45 -4.91 5.91
CA ILE A 23 -3.40 -5.92 4.83
C ILE A 23 -4.02 -5.40 3.53
N TYR A 24 -5.03 -4.53 3.62
CA TYR A 24 -5.63 -3.92 2.43
C TYR A 24 -4.62 -3.17 1.55
N ILE A 25 -3.53 -2.64 2.11
CA ILE A 25 -2.53 -1.85 1.38
C ILE A 25 -1.86 -2.69 0.27
N PRO A 26 -1.16 -3.81 0.55
CA PRO A 26 -0.57 -4.64 -0.49
C PRO A 26 -1.63 -5.23 -1.45
N VAL A 27 -2.82 -5.57 -0.94
CA VAL A 27 -3.93 -6.06 -1.79
C VAL A 27 -4.34 -5.01 -2.82
N TRP A 28 -4.40 -3.73 -2.43
CA TRP A 28 -4.71 -2.63 -3.35
C TRP A 28 -3.69 -2.55 -4.49
N PHE A 29 -2.39 -2.73 -4.20
CA PHE A 29 -1.32 -2.74 -5.20
C PHE A 29 -1.39 -3.98 -6.11
N LEU A 30 -1.63 -5.19 -5.55
CA LEU A 30 -1.75 -6.42 -6.34
C LEU A 30 -2.86 -6.31 -7.38
N ASN A 31 -4.04 -5.84 -6.95
CA ASN A 31 -5.22 -5.72 -7.80
C ASN A 31 -5.03 -4.71 -8.94
N ARG A 32 -4.10 -3.75 -8.81
CA ARG A 32 -3.86 -2.69 -9.79
C ARG A 32 -2.54 -2.80 -10.54
N LYS A 33 -1.67 -3.75 -10.16
CA LYS A 33 -0.36 -3.96 -10.78
C LYS A 33 -0.45 -4.05 -12.31
N ASN A 34 -1.38 -4.86 -12.82
CA ASN A 34 -1.52 -5.06 -14.27
C ASN A 34 -1.96 -3.76 -14.95
N VAL A 35 -2.88 -3.01 -14.34
CA VAL A 35 -3.33 -1.71 -14.87
C VAL A 35 -2.17 -0.73 -14.98
N PHE A 36 -1.42 -0.56 -13.89
CA PHE A 36 -0.26 0.34 -13.88
C PHE A 36 0.83 -0.11 -14.86
N ASN A 37 1.07 -1.41 -14.98
CA ASN A 37 2.04 -1.95 -15.93
C ASN A 37 1.60 -1.79 -17.39
N ASN A 38 0.31 -1.62 -17.66
CA ASN A 38 -0.20 -1.33 -19.00
C ASN A 38 -0.14 0.17 -19.35
N LEU A 39 0.17 1.06 -18.40
CA LEU A 39 0.38 2.47 -18.69
C LEU A 39 1.73 2.67 -19.42
N ASN A 40 1.77 3.69 -20.28
CA ASN A 40 2.98 4.13 -21.01
C ASN A 40 3.98 4.76 -20.04
N SER A 41 4.80 3.91 -19.43
CA SER A 41 5.83 4.27 -18.46
C SER A 41 7.00 3.29 -18.58
N LYS A 42 8.22 3.79 -18.39
CA LYS A 42 9.44 2.95 -18.31
C LYS A 42 9.46 2.14 -17.02
N GLU A 43 8.99 2.74 -15.94
CA GLU A 43 8.84 2.08 -14.64
C GLU A 43 7.70 1.06 -14.66
N LYS A 44 7.91 -0.08 -13.98
CA LYS A 44 6.92 -1.16 -13.83
C LYS A 44 6.90 -1.69 -12.40
N ILE A 45 5.75 -2.24 -12.02
CA ILE A 45 5.46 -2.81 -10.72
C ILE A 45 5.73 -4.31 -10.74
N ASN A 46 6.68 -4.75 -9.91
CA ASN A 46 6.93 -6.17 -9.65
C ASN A 46 6.03 -6.67 -8.51
N LYS A 47 5.51 -7.89 -8.63
CA LYS A 47 4.71 -8.57 -7.60
C LYS A 47 5.53 -8.95 -6.35
N GLY A 48 6.84 -9.19 -6.50
CA GLY A 48 7.71 -9.70 -5.43
C GLY A 48 7.64 -8.88 -4.13
N PRO A 49 7.96 -7.58 -4.15
CA PRO A 49 7.88 -6.73 -2.96
C PRO A 49 6.47 -6.65 -2.36
N ILE A 50 5.42 -6.71 -3.21
CA ILE A 50 4.03 -6.63 -2.73
C ILE A 50 3.64 -7.91 -2.00
N ILE A 51 3.98 -9.08 -2.55
CA ILE A 51 3.75 -10.38 -1.92
C ILE A 51 4.55 -10.51 -0.63
N PHE A 52 5.81 -10.05 -0.63
CA PHE A 52 6.65 -10.02 0.57
C PHE A 52 5.97 -9.25 1.72
N VAL A 53 5.51 -8.03 1.46
CA VAL A 53 4.81 -7.25 2.49
C VAL A 53 3.47 -7.86 2.88
N LEU A 54 2.73 -8.45 1.93
CA LEU A 54 1.49 -9.15 2.24
C LEU A 54 1.72 -10.27 3.26
N VAL A 55 2.77 -11.07 3.07
CA VAL A 55 3.14 -12.14 4.01
C VAL A 55 3.54 -11.56 5.37
N LEU A 56 4.34 -10.49 5.39
CA LEU A 56 4.73 -9.81 6.62
C LEU A 56 3.52 -9.30 7.43
N PHE A 57 2.54 -8.68 6.77
CA PHE A 57 1.34 -8.17 7.45
C PHE A 57 0.40 -9.29 7.91
N ILE A 58 0.35 -10.42 7.19
CA ILE A 58 -0.36 -11.61 7.67
C ILE A 58 0.31 -12.17 8.93
N ILE A 59 1.65 -12.25 8.96
CA ILE A 59 2.41 -12.66 10.15
C ILE A 59 2.14 -11.72 11.31
N SER A 60 2.21 -10.40 11.09
CA SER A 60 1.88 -9.38 12.10
C SER A 60 0.48 -9.55 12.67
N ALA A 61 -0.52 -9.77 11.82
CA ALA A 61 -1.89 -10.03 12.24
C ALA A 61 -2.05 -11.31 13.08
N ILE A 62 -1.27 -12.36 12.80
CA ILE A 62 -1.27 -13.60 13.60
C ILE A 62 -0.60 -13.36 14.96
N ILE A 63 0.48 -12.57 14.99
CA ILE A 63 1.25 -12.24 16.20
C ILE A 63 0.44 -11.37 17.18
N LEU A 64 -0.58 -10.66 16.71
CA LEU A 64 -1.45 -9.81 17.53
C LEU A 64 -2.02 -10.56 18.75
N ILE A 65 -2.46 -11.82 18.59
CA ILE A 65 -3.05 -12.59 19.70
C ILE A 65 -1.99 -12.90 20.78
N PRO A 66 -0.82 -13.50 20.45
CA PRO A 66 0.28 -13.64 21.41
C PRO A 66 0.72 -12.33 22.08
N SER A 67 0.82 -11.22 21.33
CA SER A 67 1.18 -9.91 21.88
C SER A 67 0.23 -9.49 23.01
N ILE A 68 -1.08 -9.65 22.80
CA ILE A 68 -2.10 -9.35 23.82
C ILE A 68 -1.98 -10.31 25.02
N LEU A 69 -1.80 -11.61 24.78
CA LEU A 69 -1.74 -12.62 25.84
C LEU A 69 -0.51 -12.46 26.76
N PHE A 70 0.61 -11.98 26.22
CA PHE A 70 1.87 -11.81 26.95
C PHE A 70 2.17 -10.35 27.30
N MET A 71 1.17 -9.46 27.23
CA MET A 71 1.34 -8.04 27.52
C MET A 71 1.92 -7.81 28.93
N GLY A 72 2.95 -6.97 29.01
CA GLY A 72 3.64 -6.65 30.26
C GLY A 72 4.72 -7.66 30.69
N THR A 73 4.99 -8.69 29.90
CA THR A 73 6.08 -9.66 30.14
C THR A 73 7.28 -9.38 29.22
N GLU A 74 8.45 -9.92 29.56
CA GLU A 74 9.63 -9.85 28.68
C GLU A 74 9.38 -10.50 27.32
N ILE A 75 8.66 -11.64 27.29
CA ILE A 75 8.27 -12.33 26.05
C ILE A 75 7.38 -11.44 25.19
N GLY A 76 6.39 -10.77 25.80
CA GLY A 76 5.52 -9.80 25.10
C GLY A 76 6.32 -8.66 24.49
N ALA A 77 7.27 -8.07 25.24
CA ALA A 77 8.12 -7.00 24.73
C ALA A 77 9.00 -7.43 23.54
N MET A 78 9.50 -8.67 23.54
CA MET A 78 10.25 -9.24 22.41
C MET A 78 9.35 -9.41 21.18
N ILE A 79 8.11 -9.88 21.37
CA ILE A 79 7.11 -10.05 20.32
C ILE A 79 6.78 -8.67 19.69
N ASP A 80 6.47 -7.67 20.50
CA ASP A 80 6.13 -6.32 20.04
C ASP A 80 7.30 -5.65 19.31
N GLY A 81 8.53 -5.88 19.78
CA GLY A 81 9.74 -5.42 19.11
C GLY A 81 9.90 -6.03 17.71
N ALA A 82 9.70 -7.35 17.59
CA ALA A 82 9.73 -8.02 16.29
C ALA A 82 8.62 -7.52 15.36
N ASP A 83 7.40 -7.37 15.87
CA ASP A 83 6.24 -6.87 15.11
C ASP A 83 6.46 -5.43 14.61
N SER A 84 7.06 -4.58 15.44
CA SER A 84 7.41 -3.20 15.08
C SER A 84 8.39 -3.15 13.90
N ILE A 85 9.39 -4.03 13.88
CA ILE A 85 10.35 -4.14 12.76
C ILE A 85 9.64 -4.61 11.49
N ILE A 86 8.77 -5.62 11.60
CA ILE A 86 7.95 -6.13 10.48
C ILE A 86 7.11 -5.00 9.87
N ASN A 87 6.41 -4.24 10.71
CA ASN A 87 5.56 -3.13 10.27
C ASN A 87 6.37 -1.99 9.65
N LEU A 88 7.55 -1.67 10.20
CA LEU A 88 8.43 -0.66 9.63
C LEU A 88 8.94 -1.05 8.24
N VAL A 89 9.44 -2.28 8.08
CA VAL A 89 9.93 -2.79 6.79
C VAL A 89 8.78 -2.83 5.76
N GLY A 90 7.60 -3.31 6.18
CA GLY A 90 6.41 -3.33 5.35
C GLY A 90 5.97 -1.93 4.90
N GLY A 91 5.92 -0.99 5.85
CA GLY A 91 5.57 0.41 5.60
C GLY A 91 6.51 1.10 4.63
N ILE A 92 7.82 1.01 4.84
CA ILE A 92 8.84 1.56 3.93
C ILE A 92 8.70 0.96 2.53
N THR A 93 8.50 -0.35 2.44
CA THR A 93 8.34 -1.01 1.14
C THR A 93 7.08 -0.50 0.42
N MET A 94 5.95 -0.36 1.12
CA MET A 94 4.72 0.19 0.52
C MET A 94 4.84 1.66 0.13
N LEU A 95 5.61 2.44 0.88
CA LEU A 95 5.95 3.82 0.53
C LEU A 95 6.75 3.86 -0.78
N VAL A 96 7.78 3.03 -0.93
CA VAL A 96 8.54 2.89 -2.18
C VAL A 96 7.63 2.50 -3.34
N MET A 97 6.69 1.57 -3.11
CA MET A 97 5.71 1.18 -4.14
C MET A 97 4.77 2.33 -4.51
N ALA A 98 4.38 3.17 -3.56
CA ALA A 98 3.59 4.38 -3.83
C ALA A 98 4.37 5.37 -4.71
N PHE A 99 5.66 5.57 -4.45
CA PHE A 99 6.52 6.41 -5.29
C PHE A 99 6.72 5.83 -6.70
N LYS A 100 6.81 4.51 -6.86
CA LYS A 100 6.82 3.88 -8.18
C LYS A 100 5.53 4.16 -8.96
N VAL A 101 4.36 3.98 -8.33
CA VAL A 101 3.08 4.31 -8.96
C VAL A 101 3.01 5.79 -9.32
N ARG A 102 3.48 6.69 -8.44
CA ARG A 102 3.57 8.14 -8.74
C ARG A 102 4.35 8.40 -10.03
N ARG A 103 5.54 7.78 -10.19
CA ARG A 103 6.36 7.93 -11.41
C ARG A 103 5.62 7.43 -12.64
N ILE A 104 5.01 6.25 -12.57
CA ILE A 104 4.21 5.68 -13.65
C ILE A 104 3.10 6.64 -14.08
N MET A 105 2.36 7.21 -13.12
CA MET A 105 1.28 8.16 -13.39
C MET A 105 1.80 9.47 -13.99
N ASN A 106 2.90 10.02 -13.47
CA ASN A 106 3.53 11.22 -14.00
C ASN A 106 3.97 11.05 -15.45
N GLU A 107 4.60 9.92 -15.79
CA GLU A 107 5.05 9.61 -17.15
C GLU A 107 3.88 9.44 -18.12
N HIS A 108 2.87 8.65 -17.73
CA HIS A 108 1.74 8.35 -18.61
C HIS A 108 0.83 9.56 -18.84
N TYR A 109 0.47 10.30 -17.79
CA TYR A 109 -0.45 11.43 -17.86
C TYR A 109 0.25 12.78 -18.06
N LYS A 110 1.59 12.79 -18.22
CA LYS A 110 2.41 14.01 -18.32
C LYS A 110 2.10 15.03 -17.22
N THR A 111 2.00 14.56 -15.99
CA THR A 111 1.61 15.36 -14.83
C THR A 111 2.74 15.41 -13.79
N ASN A 112 2.60 16.27 -12.78
CA ASN A 112 3.53 16.37 -11.66
C ASN A 112 2.80 16.21 -10.33
N LEU A 113 2.48 14.96 -9.98
CA LEU A 113 1.90 14.64 -8.68
C LEU A 113 2.87 15.03 -7.55
N SER A 114 2.38 15.61 -6.45
CA SER A 114 3.25 15.99 -5.32
C SER A 114 3.95 14.79 -4.67
N ALA A 115 5.28 14.88 -4.51
CA ALA A 115 6.09 13.89 -3.80
C ALA A 115 5.81 13.91 -2.29
N ALA A 116 5.63 15.10 -1.70
CA ALA A 116 5.27 15.25 -0.29
C ALA A 116 3.91 14.62 0.01
N ALA A 117 2.92 14.84 -0.86
CA ALA A 117 1.61 14.22 -0.70
C ALA A 117 1.69 12.68 -0.84
N THR A 118 2.51 12.16 -1.75
CA THR A 118 2.78 10.71 -1.83
C THR A 118 3.50 10.20 -0.59
N PHE A 119 4.37 10.98 0.05
CA PHE A 119 5.04 10.56 1.28
C PHE A 119 4.04 10.39 2.44
N PHE A 120 3.29 11.45 2.75
CA PHE A 120 2.40 11.46 3.92
C PHE A 120 1.11 10.66 3.71
N PHE A 121 0.58 10.59 2.48
CA PHE A 121 -0.70 9.95 2.20
C PHE A 121 -0.60 8.70 1.32
N SER A 122 0.60 8.40 0.79
CA SER A 122 0.89 7.15 0.08
C SER A 122 -0.16 6.80 -0.99
N PHE A 123 -0.73 5.58 -0.93
CA PHE A 123 -1.68 5.08 -1.91
C PHE A 123 -3.07 5.77 -1.83
N TYR A 124 -3.42 6.42 -0.72
CA TYR A 124 -4.66 7.20 -0.61
C TYR A 124 -4.63 8.43 -1.52
N TYR A 125 -3.52 9.17 -1.50
CA TYR A 125 -3.35 10.32 -2.39
C TYR A 125 -3.33 9.90 -3.87
N LEU A 126 -2.70 8.77 -4.18
CA LEU A 126 -2.69 8.24 -5.54
C LEU A 126 -4.11 7.86 -5.98
N GLN A 127 -4.91 7.19 -5.13
CA GLN A 127 -6.29 6.89 -5.46
C GLN A 127 -7.13 8.17 -5.62
N TYR A 128 -6.96 9.16 -4.76
CA TYR A 128 -7.63 10.46 -4.90
C TYR A 128 -7.35 11.09 -6.26
N LYS A 129 -6.09 11.08 -6.71
CA LYS A 129 -5.71 11.59 -8.03
C LYS A 129 -6.25 10.74 -9.18
N ILE A 130 -6.27 9.41 -9.04
CA ILE A 130 -6.92 8.51 -10.01
C ILE A 130 -8.39 8.87 -10.16
N ASN A 131 -9.11 9.13 -9.07
CA ASN A 131 -10.53 9.50 -9.14
C ASN A 131 -10.74 10.78 -9.96
N ILE A 132 -9.93 11.81 -9.72
CA ILE A 132 -9.98 13.08 -10.48
C ILE A 132 -9.71 12.86 -11.97
N PHE A 133 -8.68 12.08 -12.32
CA PHE A 133 -8.35 11.80 -13.73
C PHE A 133 -9.48 11.05 -14.46
N LEU A 134 -10.26 10.25 -13.74
CA LEU A 134 -11.42 9.53 -14.27
C LEU A 134 -12.71 10.36 -14.24
N GLU A 135 -12.72 11.51 -13.56
CA GLU A 135 -13.84 12.47 -13.60
C GLU A 135 -13.69 13.46 -14.77
N ASN A 136 -12.45 13.81 -15.10
CA ASN A 136 -12.13 14.76 -16.17
C ASN A 136 -11.92 14.10 -17.55
N LYS A 137 -12.31 12.83 -17.70
CA LYS A 137 -12.26 12.05 -18.95
C LYS A 137 -13.66 11.96 -19.53
#